data_AF-A0A834UG03-F1
#
_entry.id   AF-A0A834UG03-F1
#
_cell.length_a   1.000
_cell.length_b   1.000
_cell.length_c   1.000
_cell.angle_alpha   90.00
_cell.angle_beta   90.00
_cell.angle_gamma   90.00
#
_symmetry.space_group_name_H-M   'P 1'
#
loop_
_entity.id
_entity.type
_entity.pdbx_description
1 polymer ?
#
loop_
_entity_poly.entity_id
_entity_poly.type
_entity_poly.pdbx_seq_one_letter_code
_entity_poly.pdbx_strand_id
1 'polypeptide(L)'
;MNNQREDAQRNRDRRLRDLRSRSNASSPIEKFEDLRQAMRLIKDLENHGPAGLIHLAALAYVTGSPIRIWDSQHELRRTVGEENDGIPIDVEFHIIDKDNTGHWTFRGRGQPKDVHTDLNNCLFSVIAEQTGINAAELRQRTIQQLKRNVRLLANYMKEILWLEQKNRIVLLTGGARYIGTSAADASKILDDSQNKLCHGGYFEGHPRGHASAPYAFGYLDSAESYSENNWKSAFMNRDDQDKAAHAALSSPEAQAAIEKLNQGSYSEQVCINLNTLDSSEEFNKGLEFMDGNPIRQRRIRQLVLVLRHQQDKYNDPEGAVFVQTFYPKLY
;
A
#
# COMPACT_ATOMS: atom_id res chain seq x y z
N MET A 1 13.66 37.39 23.26
CA MET A 1 14.00 36.22 22.42
C MET A 1 14.61 35.04 23.19
N ASN A 2 15.27 35.21 24.35
CA ASN A 2 15.81 34.08 25.14
C ASN A 2 14.76 33.20 25.86
N ASN A 3 13.69 33.78 26.42
CA ASN A 3 12.69 32.99 27.18
C ASN A 3 11.92 31.98 26.32
N GLN A 4 11.58 32.32 25.07
CA GLN A 4 10.88 31.40 24.17
C GLN A 4 11.73 30.17 23.80
N ARG A 5 13.06 30.33 23.71
CA ARG A 5 14.00 29.22 23.43
C ARG A 5 14.15 28.29 24.62
N GLU A 6 14.26 28.84 25.83
CA GLU A 6 14.30 28.04 27.06
C GLU A 6 12.99 27.27 27.29
N ASP A 7 11.85 27.90 27.00
CA ASP A 7 10.55 27.27 27.13
C ASP A 7 10.32 26.16 26.08
N ALA A 8 10.79 26.36 24.83
CA ALA A 8 10.76 25.32 23.80
C ALA A 8 11.66 24.13 24.16
N GLN A 9 12.87 24.38 24.65
CA GLN A 9 13.81 23.35 25.10
C GLN A 9 13.23 22.55 26.28
N ARG A 10 12.65 23.24 27.28
CA ARG A 10 11.99 22.60 28.43
C ARG A 10 10.79 21.76 28.03
N ASN A 11 9.96 22.24 27.10
CA ASN A 11 8.83 21.47 26.58
C ASN A 11 9.28 20.22 25.79
N ARG A 12 10.37 20.32 25.03
CA ARG A 12 11.00 19.17 24.35
C ARG A 12 11.48 18.13 25.36
N ASP A 13 12.22 18.56 26.38
CA ASP A 13 12.75 17.68 27.42
C ASP A 13 11.64 17.02 28.24
N ARG A 14 10.54 17.74 28.48
CA ARG A 14 9.35 17.20 29.15
C ARG A 14 8.68 16.13 28.29
N ARG A 15 8.44 16.41 27.00
CA ARG A 15 7.91 15.41 26.05
C ARG A 15 8.81 14.17 25.99
N LEU A 16 10.13 14.35 25.85
CA LEU A 16 11.09 13.24 25.80
C LEU A 16 11.09 12.39 27.07
N ARG A 17 10.85 12.97 28.25
CA ARG A 17 10.68 12.21 29.51
C ARG A 17 9.38 11.43 29.56
N ASP A 18 8.26 12.05 29.18
CA ASP A 18 6.96 11.38 29.14
C ASP A 18 6.97 10.19 28.17
N LEU A 19 7.69 10.33 27.06
CA LEU A 19 7.87 9.26 26.07
C LEU A 19 8.74 8.12 26.57
N ARG A 20 9.83 8.41 27.29
CA ARG A 20 10.63 7.38 27.95
C ARG A 20 9.80 6.62 28.98
N SER A 21 8.91 7.30 29.69
CA SER A 21 7.98 6.68 30.64
C SER A 21 6.97 5.76 29.93
N ARG A 22 6.37 6.20 28.81
CA ARG A 22 5.44 5.39 28.00
C ARG A 22 6.10 4.20 27.31
N SER A 23 7.29 4.40 26.75
CA SER A 23 8.11 3.32 26.18
C SER A 23 8.44 2.28 27.25
N ASN A 24 8.76 2.70 28.47
CA ASN A 24 9.00 1.75 29.57
C ASN A 24 7.76 0.94 29.99
N ALA A 25 6.55 1.47 29.78
CA ALA A 25 5.29 0.78 30.07
C ALA A 25 4.84 -0.22 28.99
N SER A 26 5.46 -0.21 27.81
CA SER A 26 5.10 -1.12 26.71
C SER A 26 5.74 -2.50 26.89
N SER A 27 4.99 -3.55 26.58
CA SER A 27 5.49 -4.93 26.63
C SER A 27 6.62 -5.16 25.61
N PRO A 28 7.49 -6.18 25.83
CA PRO A 28 8.54 -6.52 24.88
C PRO A 28 8.02 -6.83 23.46
N ILE A 29 6.83 -7.43 23.36
CA ILE A 29 6.18 -7.75 22.07
C ILE A 29 5.78 -6.47 21.34
N GLU A 30 5.10 -5.54 22.03
CA GLU A 30 4.71 -4.26 21.42
C GLU A 30 5.93 -3.44 20.96
N LYS A 31 7.01 -3.42 21.76
CA LYS A 31 8.26 -2.75 21.36
C LYS A 31 8.86 -3.35 20.09
N PHE A 32 8.75 -4.66 19.93
CA PHE A 32 9.24 -5.35 18.74
C PHE A 32 8.38 -5.04 17.52
N GLU A 33 7.06 -4.98 17.68
CA GLU A 33 6.12 -4.58 16.64
C GLU A 33 6.32 -3.13 16.19
N ASP A 34 6.44 -2.19 17.14
CA ASP A 34 6.70 -0.77 16.86
C ASP A 34 8.03 -0.58 16.09
N LEU A 35 9.07 -1.35 16.47
CA LEU A 35 10.34 -1.34 15.76
C LEU A 35 10.23 -1.91 14.34
N ARG A 36 9.49 -3.01 14.18
CA ARG A 36 9.24 -3.62 12.87
C ARG A 36 8.47 -2.65 11.97
N GLN A 37 7.48 -1.94 12.50
CA GLN A 37 6.71 -0.95 11.75
C GLN A 37 7.56 0.26 11.35
N ALA A 38 8.40 0.78 12.25
CA ALA A 38 9.36 1.84 11.93
C ALA A 38 10.34 1.42 10.82
N MET A 39 10.83 0.18 10.84
CA MET A 39 11.70 -0.34 9.78
C MET A 39 10.97 -0.50 8.43
N ARG A 40 9.69 -0.90 8.44
CA ARG A 40 8.86 -0.98 7.24
C ARG A 40 8.69 0.40 6.60
N LEU A 41 8.33 1.42 7.39
CA LEU A 41 8.20 2.80 6.89
C LEU A 41 9.49 3.31 6.22
N ILE A 42 10.65 2.98 6.78
CA ILE A 42 11.94 3.31 6.18
C ILE A 42 12.11 2.59 4.85
N LYS A 43 11.82 1.28 4.81
CA LYS A 43 11.94 0.44 3.61
C LYS A 43 10.98 0.90 2.52
N ASP A 44 9.77 1.31 2.88
CA ASP A 44 8.78 1.84 1.95
C ASP A 44 9.33 3.12 1.29
N LEU A 45 9.92 4.03 2.08
CA LEU A 45 10.55 5.23 1.55
C LEU A 45 11.77 4.92 0.65
N GLU A 46 12.54 3.87 0.95
CA GLU A 46 13.63 3.36 0.09
C GLU A 46 13.12 2.83 -1.24
N ASN A 47 11.96 2.16 -1.22
CA ASN A 47 11.28 1.63 -2.39
C ASN A 47 10.42 2.67 -3.11
N HIS A 48 10.68 3.97 -2.90
CA HIS A 48 9.95 5.08 -3.52
C HIS A 48 8.46 5.15 -3.14
N GLY A 49 8.13 4.67 -1.94
CA GLY A 49 6.84 4.90 -1.30
C GLY A 49 6.59 6.38 -1.00
N PRO A 50 5.33 6.73 -0.71
CA PRO A 50 4.91 8.12 -0.51
C PRO A 50 5.41 8.69 0.82
N ALA A 51 5.68 10.00 0.80
CA ALA A 51 6.17 10.70 1.97
C ALA A 51 5.05 11.45 2.72
N GLY A 52 4.80 11.09 4.00
CA GLY A 52 3.91 11.83 4.91
C GLY A 52 4.61 12.56 6.08
N LEU A 53 3.84 12.81 7.17
CA LEU A 53 4.26 13.64 8.32
C LEU A 53 5.55 13.19 9.03
N ILE A 54 5.79 11.89 9.14
CA ILE A 54 7.03 11.36 9.75
C ILE A 54 8.25 11.88 8.98
N HIS A 55 8.17 11.79 7.66
CA HIS A 55 9.26 12.17 6.77
C HIS A 55 9.47 13.68 6.81
N LEU A 56 8.42 14.47 7.00
CA LEU A 56 8.52 15.92 7.19
C LEU A 56 9.36 16.30 8.41
N ALA A 57 9.26 15.56 9.51
CA ALA A 57 10.12 15.81 10.68
C ALA A 57 11.60 15.53 10.39
N ALA A 58 11.88 14.42 9.69
CA ALA A 58 13.23 14.11 9.24
C ALA A 58 13.74 15.11 8.18
N LEU A 59 12.87 15.57 7.28
CA LEU A 59 13.16 16.56 6.24
C LEU A 59 13.45 17.94 6.83
N ALA A 60 12.68 18.37 7.84
CA ALA A 60 12.95 19.62 8.55
C ALA A 60 14.34 19.59 9.17
N TYR A 61 14.72 18.45 9.77
CA TYR A 61 16.08 18.25 10.27
C TYR A 61 17.14 18.27 9.16
N VAL A 62 16.92 17.54 8.06
CA VAL A 62 17.87 17.44 6.93
C VAL A 62 18.08 18.79 6.23
N THR A 63 17.02 19.60 6.10
CA THR A 63 17.06 20.92 5.47
C THR A 63 17.48 22.03 6.43
N GLY A 64 17.52 21.75 7.73
CA GLY A 64 17.77 22.76 8.78
C GLY A 64 16.73 23.88 8.79
N SER A 65 15.54 23.64 8.24
CA SER A 65 14.52 24.65 7.98
C SER A 65 13.16 24.20 8.54
N PRO A 66 12.31 25.12 9.03
CA PRO A 66 10.94 24.79 9.40
C PRO A 66 10.12 24.52 8.14
N ILE A 67 9.28 23.48 8.17
CA ILE A 67 8.38 23.15 7.05
C ILE A 67 6.95 23.48 7.45
N ARG A 68 6.32 24.39 6.72
CA ARG A 68 4.94 24.85 6.91
C ARG A 68 4.02 24.11 5.95
N ILE A 69 3.02 23.45 6.52
CA ILE A 69 2.02 22.65 5.82
C ILE A 69 0.74 23.45 5.69
N TRP A 70 0.36 23.73 4.45
CA TRP A 70 -0.86 24.44 4.08
C TRP A 70 -1.88 23.44 3.51
N ASP A 71 -3.16 23.76 3.65
CA ASP A 71 -4.22 23.04 2.96
C ASP A 71 -4.61 23.69 1.62
N SER A 72 -5.57 23.09 0.93
CA SER A 72 -6.09 23.59 -0.34
C SER A 72 -6.91 24.89 -0.22
N GLN A 73 -7.24 25.33 1.00
CA GLN A 73 -7.86 26.63 1.29
C GLN A 73 -6.80 27.70 1.62
N HIS A 74 -5.51 27.36 1.52
CA HIS A 74 -4.37 28.21 1.88
C HIS A 74 -4.33 28.61 3.36
N GLU A 75 -4.91 27.78 4.24
CA GLU A 75 -4.79 27.90 5.68
C GLU A 75 -3.57 27.12 6.18
N LEU A 76 -2.78 27.73 7.08
CA LEU A 76 -1.66 27.04 7.72
C LEU A 76 -2.22 26.01 8.69
N ARG A 77 -1.97 24.73 8.40
CA ARG A 77 -2.40 23.64 9.27
C ARG A 77 -1.37 23.33 10.35
N ARG A 78 -0.10 23.31 9.99
CA ARG A 78 0.97 22.92 10.90
C ARG A 78 2.33 23.40 10.45
N THR A 79 3.22 23.66 11.40
CA THR A 79 4.66 23.80 11.14
C THR A 79 5.40 22.64 11.80
N VAL A 80 6.39 22.09 11.11
CA VAL A 80 7.27 21.02 11.58
C VAL A 80 8.70 21.56 11.65
N GLY A 81 9.39 21.34 12.77
CA GLY A 81 10.72 21.87 13.00
C GLY A 81 10.72 23.39 13.23
N GLU A 82 9.73 23.92 13.97
CA GLU A 82 9.63 25.35 14.31
C GLU A 82 10.90 25.89 15.01
N GLU A 83 11.65 25.00 15.66
CA GLU A 83 12.93 25.30 16.31
C GLU A 83 14.10 25.52 15.34
N ASN A 84 13.93 25.20 14.06
CA ASN A 84 14.98 25.36 13.05
C ASN A 84 15.07 26.83 12.61
N ASP A 85 16.29 27.36 12.53
CA ASP A 85 16.55 28.76 12.17
C ASP A 85 16.58 29.01 10.65
N GLY A 86 16.38 27.98 9.81
CA GLY A 86 16.38 28.10 8.36
C GLY A 86 15.17 28.85 7.79
N ILE A 87 15.24 29.16 6.48
CA ILE A 87 14.14 29.83 5.78
C ILE A 87 12.94 28.86 5.71
N PRO A 88 11.73 29.27 6.16
CA PRO A 88 10.57 28.39 6.12
C PRO A 88 10.24 27.89 4.72
N ILE A 89 10.04 26.57 4.60
CA ILE A 89 9.65 25.88 3.37
C ILE A 89 8.14 25.69 3.39
N ASP A 90 7.46 26.09 2.33
CA ASP A 90 6.01 25.98 2.21
C ASP A 90 5.62 24.79 1.35
N VAL A 91 4.84 23.86 1.92
CA VAL A 91 4.25 22.74 1.18
C VAL A 91 2.73 22.79 1.33
N GLU A 92 2.01 22.51 0.26
CA GLU A 92 0.55 22.44 0.27
C GLU A 92 0.11 21.00 0.01
N PHE A 93 -0.85 20.51 0.80
CA PHE A 93 -1.37 19.15 0.66
C PHE A 93 -2.79 19.19 0.10
N HIS A 94 -2.98 18.56 -1.06
CA HIS A 94 -4.30 18.42 -1.66
C HIS A 94 -4.79 17.00 -1.48
N ILE A 95 -5.97 16.86 -0.87
CA ILE A 95 -6.71 15.60 -0.87
C ILE A 95 -7.33 15.45 -2.25
N ILE A 96 -7.00 14.37 -2.95
CA ILE A 96 -7.48 14.07 -4.30
C ILE A 96 -8.85 13.37 -4.24
N ASP A 97 -9.09 12.54 -3.22
CA ASP A 97 -10.33 11.79 -3.07
C ASP A 97 -10.82 11.63 -1.61
N LYS A 98 -12.05 11.15 -1.44
CA LYS A 98 -12.71 10.92 -0.13
C LYS A 98 -11.93 10.00 0.83
N ASP A 99 -10.95 9.27 0.31
CA ASP A 99 -10.14 8.28 1.05
C ASP A 99 -8.82 8.86 1.60
N ASN A 100 -8.69 10.19 1.64
CA ASN A 100 -7.52 10.94 2.14
C ASN A 100 -6.20 10.67 1.38
N THR A 101 -6.26 10.07 0.19
CA THR A 101 -5.12 10.05 -0.74
C THR A 101 -4.87 11.47 -1.22
N GLY A 102 -3.65 11.96 -1.05
CA GLY A 102 -3.31 13.33 -1.40
C GLY A 102 -1.91 13.50 -1.97
N HIS A 103 -1.66 14.68 -2.52
CA HIS A 103 -0.43 15.02 -3.20
C HIS A 103 0.12 16.36 -2.70
N TRP A 104 1.44 16.48 -2.72
CA TRP A 104 2.18 17.66 -2.25
C TRP A 104 2.49 18.62 -3.40
N THR A 105 2.14 19.88 -3.24
CA THR A 105 2.32 20.94 -4.24
C THR A 105 2.99 22.17 -3.63
N PHE A 106 3.30 23.15 -4.49
CA PHE A 106 3.61 24.49 -4.04
C PHE A 106 2.35 25.21 -3.57
N ARG A 107 2.48 25.92 -2.45
CA ARG A 107 1.44 26.82 -1.95
C ARG A 107 0.97 27.78 -3.05
N GLY A 108 -0.28 27.64 -3.47
CA GLY A 108 -0.94 28.56 -4.43
C GLY A 108 -0.32 28.61 -5.83
N ARG A 109 0.62 27.72 -6.18
CA ARG A 109 1.26 27.69 -7.51
C ARG A 109 1.09 26.35 -8.25
N GLY A 110 0.41 25.38 -7.65
CA GLY A 110 0.16 24.08 -8.27
C GLY A 110 1.38 23.17 -8.27
N GLN A 111 1.45 22.24 -9.22
CA GLN A 111 2.49 21.21 -9.28
C GLN A 111 3.83 21.74 -9.83
N PRO A 112 4.97 21.13 -9.45
CA PRO A 112 6.25 21.38 -10.11
C PRO A 112 6.21 21.15 -11.62
N LYS A 113 6.93 21.98 -12.38
CA LYS A 113 6.98 21.87 -13.85
C LYS A 113 7.70 20.61 -14.31
N ASP A 114 8.66 20.15 -13.50
CA ASP A 114 9.44 18.93 -13.71
C ASP A 114 9.12 17.91 -12.61
N VAL A 115 7.84 17.51 -12.49
CA VAL A 115 7.54 16.25 -11.79
C VAL A 115 8.16 15.15 -12.63
N HIS A 116 9.41 14.80 -12.34
CA HIS A 116 10.00 13.55 -12.80
C HIS A 116 8.92 12.49 -12.63
N THR A 117 8.57 11.80 -13.71
CA THR A 117 7.56 10.75 -13.80
C THR A 117 7.88 9.52 -12.93
N ASP A 118 8.81 9.67 -12.00
CA ASP A 118 9.38 8.66 -11.13
C ASP A 118 8.71 8.74 -9.74
N LEU A 119 7.85 7.77 -9.47
CA LEU A 119 7.54 7.16 -8.17
C LEU A 119 7.46 8.10 -6.93
N ASN A 120 6.23 8.49 -6.56
CA ASN A 120 5.83 9.18 -5.31
C ASN A 120 6.83 10.21 -4.74
N ASN A 121 7.48 11.00 -5.59
CA ASN A 121 8.57 11.90 -5.18
C ASN A 121 8.14 13.35 -4.90
N CYS A 122 6.83 13.60 -4.92
CA CYS A 122 6.26 14.94 -5.05
C CYS A 122 6.63 15.87 -3.89
N LEU A 123 6.66 15.35 -2.66
CA LEU A 123 7.12 16.12 -1.50
C LEU A 123 8.59 16.55 -1.65
N PHE A 124 9.45 15.62 -2.06
CA PHE A 124 10.87 15.89 -2.21
C PHE A 124 11.13 16.87 -3.35
N SER A 125 10.39 16.78 -4.46
CA SER A 125 10.47 17.73 -5.57
C SER A 125 10.06 19.15 -5.15
N VAL A 126 8.95 19.31 -4.42
CA VAL A 126 8.50 20.62 -3.92
C VAL A 126 9.54 21.25 -2.99
N ILE A 127 10.15 20.46 -2.10
CA ILE A 127 11.18 20.94 -1.19
C ILE A 127 12.49 21.22 -1.93
N ALA A 128 12.85 20.37 -2.90
CA ALA A 128 14.07 20.53 -3.71
C ALA A 128 14.09 21.87 -4.44
N GLU A 129 12.98 22.26 -5.06
CA GLU A 129 12.88 23.53 -5.81
C GLU A 129 13.01 24.75 -4.88
N GLN A 130 12.52 24.67 -3.64
CA GLN A 130 12.61 25.76 -2.66
C GLN A 130 13.98 25.85 -1.98
N THR A 131 14.69 24.75 -1.87
CA THR A 131 15.96 24.66 -1.13
C THR A 131 17.20 24.65 -2.04
N GLY A 132 17.03 24.34 -3.33
CA GLY A 132 18.12 24.09 -4.27
C GLY A 132 18.82 22.74 -4.08
N ILE A 133 18.37 21.90 -3.14
CA ILE A 133 18.91 20.56 -2.90
C ILE A 133 18.22 19.58 -3.85
N ASN A 134 18.95 18.66 -4.47
CA ASN A 134 18.34 17.68 -5.36
C ASN A 134 17.31 16.78 -4.63
N ALA A 135 16.19 16.46 -5.27
CA ALA A 135 15.10 15.68 -4.68
C ALA A 135 15.53 14.24 -4.28
N ALA A 136 16.31 13.56 -5.12
CA ALA A 136 16.82 12.23 -4.81
C ALA A 136 17.82 12.28 -3.63
N GLU A 137 18.62 13.35 -3.57
CA GLU A 137 19.51 13.59 -2.44
C GLU A 137 18.74 13.85 -1.13
N LEU A 138 17.67 14.67 -1.18
CA LEU A 138 16.79 14.87 -0.03
C LEU A 138 16.17 13.56 0.45
N ARG A 139 15.68 12.72 -0.46
CA ARG A 139 15.12 11.40 -0.14
C ARG A 139 16.17 10.52 0.54
N GLN A 140 17.36 10.40 -0.04
CA GLN A 140 18.45 9.60 0.55
C GLN A 140 18.87 10.10 1.94
N ARG A 141 19.08 11.43 2.11
CA ARG A 141 19.44 12.02 3.40
C ARG A 141 18.34 11.81 4.45
N THR A 142 17.08 11.88 4.03
CA THR A 142 15.91 11.60 4.90
C THR A 142 15.90 10.14 5.36
N ILE A 143 16.08 9.18 4.44
CA ILE A 143 16.18 7.74 4.76
C ILE A 143 17.32 7.50 5.76
N GLN A 144 18.50 8.06 5.51
CA GLN A 144 19.65 7.92 6.41
C GLN A 144 19.34 8.47 7.81
N GLN A 145 18.67 9.61 7.89
CA GLN A 145 18.30 10.21 9.16
C GLN A 145 17.28 9.36 9.93
N LEU A 146 16.31 8.76 9.25
CA LEU A 146 15.35 7.84 9.86
C LEU A 146 16.03 6.56 10.35
N LYS A 147 16.94 5.97 9.55
CA LYS A 147 17.72 4.78 9.96
C LYS A 147 18.54 5.03 11.22
N ARG A 148 19.22 6.17 11.30
CA ARG A 148 20.01 6.56 12.49
C ARG A 148 19.14 6.69 13.75
N ASN A 149 17.87 7.02 13.59
CA ASN A 149 16.93 7.27 14.67
C ASN A 149 15.79 6.24 14.74
N VAL A 150 15.96 5.04 14.16
CA VAL A 150 14.87 4.06 14.01
C VAL A 150 14.23 3.66 15.34
N ARG A 151 15.01 3.57 16.42
CA ARG A 151 14.48 3.29 17.78
C ARG A 151 13.65 4.45 18.33
N LEU A 152 14.07 5.68 18.03
CA LEU A 152 13.30 6.85 18.42
C LEU A 152 11.99 6.89 17.63
N LEU A 153 12.05 6.64 16.33
CA LEU A 153 10.86 6.51 15.47
C LEU A 153 9.89 5.45 15.99
N ALA A 154 10.39 4.25 16.35
CA ALA A 154 9.61 3.17 16.96
C ALA A 154 8.85 3.65 18.20
N ASN A 155 9.51 4.37 19.12
CA ASN A 155 8.87 4.90 20.32
C ASN A 155 7.75 5.92 20.05
N TYR A 156 7.77 6.57 18.87
CA TYR A 156 6.74 7.52 18.47
C TYR A 156 5.63 6.90 17.62
N MET A 157 5.72 5.62 17.23
CA MET A 157 4.80 5.05 16.24
C MET A 157 3.33 5.15 16.66
N LYS A 158 3.00 4.83 17.92
CA LYS A 158 1.63 4.97 18.41
C LYS A 158 1.12 6.41 18.38
N GLU A 159 1.97 7.40 18.71
CA GLU A 159 1.60 8.82 18.66
C GLU A 159 1.45 9.31 17.22
N ILE A 160 2.31 8.83 16.33
CA ILE A 160 2.22 9.13 14.91
C ILE A 160 0.91 8.59 14.32
N LEU A 161 0.63 7.30 14.50
CA LEU A 161 -0.62 6.67 14.04
C LEU A 161 -1.86 7.40 14.57
N TRP A 162 -1.81 7.82 15.83
CA TRP A 162 -2.86 8.63 16.44
C TRP A 162 -3.01 10.02 15.78
N LEU A 163 -1.89 10.71 15.50
CA LEU A 163 -1.90 12.01 14.84
C LEU A 163 -2.46 11.95 13.42
N GLU A 164 -2.22 10.86 12.71
CA GLU A 164 -2.76 10.65 11.37
C GLU A 164 -4.27 10.42 11.37
N GLN A 165 -4.76 9.57 12.28
CA GLN A 165 -6.19 9.33 12.48
C GLN A 165 -6.95 10.61 12.86
N LYS A 166 -6.32 11.50 13.62
CA LYS A 166 -6.94 12.76 14.10
C LYS A 166 -6.83 13.92 13.12
N ASN A 167 -5.71 14.07 12.42
CA ASN A 167 -5.42 15.27 11.61
C ASN A 167 -5.65 15.09 10.11
N ARG A 168 -6.19 13.95 9.65
CA ARG A 168 -6.50 13.67 8.23
C ARG A 168 -5.31 13.80 7.27
N ILE A 169 -4.08 13.70 7.77
CA ILE A 169 -2.88 13.57 6.95
C ILE A 169 -2.43 12.12 7.08
N VAL A 170 -2.65 11.33 6.04
CA VAL A 170 -2.48 9.87 6.05
C VAL A 170 -1.07 9.50 5.54
N LEU A 171 -0.32 8.71 6.32
CA LEU A 171 0.80 7.91 5.83
C LEU A 171 0.19 6.80 4.97
N LEU A 172 0.43 6.91 3.68
CA LEU A 172 0.04 5.89 2.72
C LEU A 172 1.10 4.78 2.75
N THR A 173 0.98 3.83 3.68
CA THR A 173 1.61 2.52 3.51
C THR A 173 0.63 1.67 2.72
N GLY A 174 0.96 1.37 1.47
CA GLY A 174 0.15 0.48 0.66
C GLY A 174 0.06 -0.91 1.30
N GLY A 175 -1.18 -1.40 1.38
CA GLY A 175 -1.56 -2.45 2.32
C GLY A 175 -1.67 -3.87 1.80
N ALA A 176 -1.54 -4.12 0.50
CA ALA A 176 -1.77 -5.44 -0.09
C ALA A 176 -0.60 -6.40 0.21
N ARG A 177 -0.89 -7.60 0.69
CA ARG A 177 0.11 -8.67 0.81
C ARG A 177 -0.46 -10.06 0.59
N TYR A 178 0.41 -10.98 0.19
CA TYR A 178 0.20 -12.42 0.31
C TYR A 178 1.41 -13.07 0.98
N ILE A 179 1.20 -13.69 2.13
CA ILE A 179 2.22 -14.41 2.90
C ILE A 179 1.81 -15.86 3.23
N GLY A 180 0.78 -16.37 2.52
CA GLY A 180 0.26 -17.72 2.72
C GLY A 180 1.28 -18.78 2.31
N THR A 181 1.21 -19.94 2.94
CA THR A 181 2.13 -21.06 2.70
C THR A 181 1.43 -22.29 2.12
N SER A 182 0.15 -22.16 1.78
CA SER A 182 -0.67 -23.26 1.30
C SER A 182 -1.81 -22.82 0.38
N ALA A 183 -2.37 -23.79 -0.36
CA ALA A 183 -3.61 -23.64 -1.11
C ALA A 183 -4.77 -23.15 -0.23
N ALA A 184 -4.85 -23.61 1.03
CA ALA A 184 -5.88 -23.18 1.97
C ALA A 184 -5.77 -21.68 2.32
N ASP A 185 -4.56 -21.11 2.35
CA ASP A 185 -4.39 -19.68 2.58
C ASP A 185 -4.75 -18.85 1.35
N ALA A 186 -4.46 -19.36 0.15
CA ALA A 186 -4.94 -18.74 -1.08
C ALA A 186 -6.48 -18.78 -1.17
N SER A 187 -7.08 -19.91 -0.77
CA SER A 187 -8.53 -20.11 -0.74
C SER A 187 -9.24 -19.01 0.06
N LYS A 188 -8.72 -18.71 1.28
CA LYS A 188 -9.24 -17.61 2.11
C LYS A 188 -9.21 -16.27 1.40
N ILE A 189 -8.15 -15.95 0.68
CA ILE A 189 -8.06 -14.68 -0.07
C ILE A 189 -9.07 -14.64 -1.22
N LEU A 190 -9.23 -15.73 -1.96
CA LEU A 190 -10.22 -15.80 -3.03
C LEU A 190 -11.64 -15.64 -2.47
N ASP A 191 -11.93 -16.29 -1.35
CA ASP A 191 -13.23 -16.22 -0.67
C ASP A 191 -13.50 -14.83 -0.07
N ASP A 192 -12.49 -14.22 0.57
CA ASP A 192 -12.57 -12.86 1.12
C ASP A 192 -12.70 -11.81 0.02
N SER A 193 -12.21 -12.09 -1.19
CA SER A 193 -12.36 -11.20 -2.36
C SER A 193 -13.71 -11.39 -3.06
N GLN A 194 -14.32 -12.57 -2.96
CA GLN A 194 -15.54 -12.93 -3.67
C GLN A 194 -16.71 -12.04 -3.23
N ASN A 195 -17.41 -11.45 -4.21
CA ASN A 195 -18.53 -10.53 -4.02
C ASN A 195 -18.20 -9.33 -3.12
N LYS A 196 -16.92 -8.97 -2.97
CA LYS A 196 -16.48 -7.76 -2.26
C LYS A 196 -15.99 -6.71 -3.25
N LEU A 197 -16.17 -5.45 -2.89
CA LEU A 197 -15.75 -4.33 -3.71
C LEU A 197 -14.24 -4.08 -3.60
N CYS A 198 -13.63 -3.75 -4.73
CA CYS A 198 -12.27 -3.21 -4.77
C CYS A 198 -12.24 -1.72 -4.39
N HIS A 199 -11.09 -1.27 -3.89
CA HIS A 199 -10.86 0.15 -3.61
C HIS A 199 -11.02 0.99 -4.89
N GLY A 200 -11.69 2.14 -4.76
CA GLY A 200 -11.99 3.13 -5.81
C GLY A 200 -12.92 2.67 -6.94
N GLY A 201 -13.43 1.44 -6.88
CA GLY A 201 -14.16 0.81 -7.97
C GLY A 201 -15.54 0.32 -7.56
N TYR A 202 -16.41 0.18 -8.55
CA TYR A 202 -17.75 -0.42 -8.38
C TYR A 202 -17.80 -1.90 -8.75
N PHE A 203 -16.64 -2.51 -9.01
CA PHE A 203 -16.56 -3.89 -9.46
C PHE A 203 -16.31 -4.82 -8.28
N GLU A 204 -17.19 -5.80 -8.16
CA GLU A 204 -17.05 -6.90 -7.22
C GLU A 204 -16.00 -7.90 -7.70
N GLY A 205 -15.27 -8.47 -6.74
CA GLY A 205 -14.41 -9.62 -6.98
C GLY A 205 -15.24 -10.82 -7.36
N HIS A 206 -14.83 -11.52 -8.39
CA HIS A 206 -15.45 -12.76 -8.86
C HIS A 206 -14.41 -13.85 -9.17
N PRO A 207 -13.37 -14.06 -8.33
CA PRO A 207 -12.43 -15.14 -8.59
C PRO A 207 -13.13 -16.51 -8.63
N ARG A 208 -14.15 -16.76 -7.79
CA ARG A 208 -14.84 -18.07 -7.74
C ARG A 208 -15.72 -18.36 -8.95
N GLY A 209 -16.10 -17.34 -9.71
CA GLY A 209 -16.81 -17.49 -10.98
C GLY A 209 -15.99 -18.21 -12.06
N HIS A 210 -14.71 -18.50 -11.79
CA HIS A 210 -13.81 -19.22 -12.68
C HIS A 210 -13.41 -20.59 -12.15
N ALA A 211 -14.20 -21.19 -11.26
CA ALA A 211 -14.06 -22.59 -10.85
C ALA A 211 -15.40 -23.31 -10.92
N SER A 212 -15.43 -24.55 -11.40
CA SER A 212 -16.65 -25.36 -11.34
C SER A 212 -17.04 -25.60 -9.88
N ALA A 213 -18.29 -25.27 -9.56
CA ALA A 213 -18.88 -25.48 -8.24
C ALA A 213 -20.40 -25.61 -8.40
N PRO A 214 -20.91 -26.78 -8.84
CA PRO A 214 -22.32 -26.95 -9.23
C PRO A 214 -23.35 -26.67 -8.13
N TYR A 215 -22.93 -26.65 -6.88
CA TYR A 215 -23.79 -26.41 -5.71
C TYR A 215 -23.62 -25.01 -5.11
N ALA A 216 -22.85 -24.12 -5.74
CA ALA A 216 -22.71 -22.74 -5.28
C ALA A 216 -23.94 -21.91 -5.69
N PHE A 217 -24.35 -20.98 -4.83
CA PHE A 217 -25.55 -20.17 -5.01
C PHE A 217 -25.18 -18.70 -5.25
N GLY A 218 -25.03 -18.31 -6.51
CA GLY A 218 -24.75 -16.91 -6.89
C GLY A 218 -24.22 -16.81 -8.31
N TYR A 219 -24.59 -15.73 -9.01
CA TYR A 219 -24.22 -15.53 -10.43
C TYR A 219 -22.70 -15.54 -10.65
N LEU A 220 -21.91 -15.07 -9.68
CA LEU A 220 -20.46 -14.99 -9.75
C LEU A 220 -19.74 -16.09 -8.98
N ASP A 221 -20.46 -17.07 -8.40
CA ASP A 221 -19.91 -17.98 -7.39
C ASP A 221 -19.42 -19.32 -7.97
N SER A 222 -19.70 -19.56 -9.25
CA SER A 222 -19.28 -20.75 -9.99
C SER A 222 -19.15 -20.47 -11.49
N ALA A 223 -18.37 -21.30 -12.18
CA ALA A 223 -18.22 -21.25 -13.62
C ALA A 223 -19.53 -21.56 -14.36
N GLU A 224 -20.36 -22.43 -13.79
CA GLU A 224 -21.70 -22.73 -14.29
C GLU A 224 -22.52 -21.43 -14.35
N SER A 225 -22.76 -20.78 -13.21
CA SER A 225 -23.60 -19.57 -13.17
C SER A 225 -22.98 -18.40 -13.94
N TYR A 226 -21.65 -18.23 -13.84
CA TYR A 226 -20.97 -17.09 -14.47
C TYR A 226 -20.91 -17.18 -16.01
N SER A 227 -21.11 -18.38 -16.57
CA SER A 227 -21.10 -18.63 -18.01
C SER A 227 -22.49 -18.63 -18.65
N GLU A 228 -23.57 -18.43 -17.89
CA GLU A 228 -24.95 -18.45 -18.41
C GLU A 228 -25.17 -17.50 -19.58
N ASN A 229 -24.47 -16.36 -19.61
CA ASN A 229 -24.64 -15.34 -20.63
C ASN A 229 -23.51 -15.27 -21.66
N ASN A 230 -22.37 -15.94 -21.42
CA ASN A 230 -21.19 -15.84 -22.27
C ASN A 230 -20.22 -17.00 -22.03
N TRP A 231 -19.41 -17.30 -23.04
CA TRP A 231 -18.29 -18.23 -22.90
C TRP A 231 -17.32 -17.80 -21.78
N LYS A 232 -16.89 -18.76 -20.96
CA LYS A 232 -15.89 -18.58 -19.89
C LYS A 232 -14.89 -19.74 -19.88
N SER A 233 -13.68 -19.46 -19.40
CA SER A 233 -12.73 -20.48 -18.98
C SER A 233 -12.68 -20.58 -17.46
N ALA A 234 -12.48 -21.79 -16.97
CA ALA A 234 -12.50 -22.10 -15.55
C ALA A 234 -11.56 -23.24 -15.16
N PHE A 235 -11.22 -23.31 -13.88
CA PHE A 235 -10.58 -24.46 -13.25
C PHE A 235 -11.58 -25.62 -13.11
N MET A 236 -11.08 -26.86 -13.07
CA MET A 236 -11.92 -28.06 -12.98
C MET A 236 -12.79 -28.08 -11.73
N ASN A 237 -12.34 -27.46 -10.64
CA ASN A 237 -13.01 -27.32 -9.35
C ASN A 237 -12.31 -26.25 -8.50
N ARG A 238 -12.84 -25.94 -7.31
CA ARG A 238 -12.24 -24.96 -6.38
C ARG A 238 -10.89 -25.39 -5.82
N ASP A 239 -10.67 -26.68 -5.63
CA ASP A 239 -9.41 -27.22 -5.11
C ASP A 239 -8.25 -26.96 -6.07
N ASP A 240 -8.47 -27.19 -7.37
CA ASP A 240 -7.51 -26.87 -8.44
C ASP A 240 -7.27 -25.37 -8.53
N GLN A 241 -8.31 -24.56 -8.38
CA GLN A 241 -8.18 -23.11 -8.33
C GLN A 241 -7.34 -22.65 -7.13
N ASP A 242 -7.54 -23.22 -5.94
CA ASP A 242 -6.83 -22.85 -4.72
C ASP A 242 -5.33 -23.17 -4.83
N LYS A 243 -4.99 -24.34 -5.40
CA LYS A 243 -3.60 -24.71 -5.70
C LYS A 243 -2.97 -23.77 -6.72
N ALA A 244 -3.68 -23.50 -7.82
CA ALA A 244 -3.22 -22.58 -8.85
C ALA A 244 -3.03 -21.16 -8.30
N ALA A 245 -3.93 -20.69 -7.44
CA ALA A 245 -3.87 -19.37 -6.82
C ALA A 245 -2.69 -19.27 -5.85
N HIS A 246 -2.43 -20.30 -5.05
CA HIS A 246 -1.25 -20.31 -4.18
C HIS A 246 0.04 -20.23 -4.99
N ALA A 247 0.20 -21.08 -6.01
CA ALA A 247 1.37 -21.06 -6.88
C ALA A 247 1.54 -19.70 -7.58
N ALA A 248 0.44 -19.14 -8.08
CA ALA A 248 0.44 -17.87 -8.77
C ALA A 248 0.73 -16.67 -7.85
N LEU A 249 0.06 -16.56 -6.70
CA LEU A 249 0.29 -15.46 -5.74
C LEU A 249 1.68 -15.53 -5.09
N SER A 250 2.27 -16.72 -4.99
CA SER A 250 3.65 -16.92 -4.51
C SER A 250 4.71 -16.61 -5.56
N SER A 251 4.32 -16.45 -6.83
CA SER A 251 5.26 -16.18 -7.92
C SER A 251 5.94 -14.81 -7.77
N PRO A 252 7.18 -14.66 -8.26
CA PRO A 252 7.86 -13.37 -8.31
C PRO A 252 7.05 -12.28 -9.03
N GLU A 253 6.34 -12.64 -10.10
CA GLU A 253 5.52 -11.72 -10.89
C GLU A 253 4.35 -11.17 -10.08
N ALA A 254 3.66 -12.02 -9.32
CA ALA A 254 2.56 -11.58 -8.46
C ALA A 254 3.08 -10.75 -7.28
N GLN A 255 4.19 -11.15 -6.66
CA GLN A 255 4.80 -10.38 -5.56
C GLN A 255 5.26 -9.00 -6.02
N ALA A 256 5.80 -8.87 -7.24
CA ALA A 256 6.14 -7.58 -7.83
C ALA A 256 4.91 -6.72 -8.12
N ALA A 257 3.80 -7.32 -8.57
CA ALA A 257 2.53 -6.62 -8.77
C ALA A 257 1.92 -6.13 -7.45
N ILE A 258 1.96 -6.95 -6.40
CA ILE A 258 1.54 -6.55 -5.04
C ILE A 258 2.37 -5.36 -4.55
N GLU A 259 3.68 -5.39 -4.75
CA GLU A 259 4.55 -4.26 -4.40
C GLU A 259 4.18 -2.99 -5.19
N LYS A 260 3.84 -3.09 -6.48
CA LYS A 260 3.35 -1.94 -7.27
C LYS A 260 2.02 -1.40 -6.74
N LEU A 261 1.09 -2.28 -6.35
CA LEU A 261 -0.14 -1.85 -5.67
C LEU A 261 0.19 -1.08 -4.40
N ASN A 262 1.19 -1.53 -3.64
CA ASN A 262 1.61 -0.85 -2.42
C ASN A 262 2.33 0.48 -2.68
N GLN A 263 2.90 0.64 -3.87
CA GLN A 263 3.50 1.88 -4.36
C GLN A 263 2.47 2.83 -4.99
N GLY A 264 1.18 2.49 -4.93
CA GLY A 264 0.08 3.37 -5.36
C GLY A 264 -0.55 2.99 -6.70
N SER A 265 -0.17 1.86 -7.29
CA SER A 265 -0.93 1.32 -8.42
C SER A 265 -2.35 0.96 -7.98
N TYR A 266 -3.29 1.24 -8.86
CA TYR A 266 -4.71 1.01 -8.61
C TYR A 266 -5.15 -0.42 -8.96
N SER A 267 -4.53 -1.02 -9.97
CA SER A 267 -4.86 -2.36 -10.46
C SER A 267 -3.69 -2.95 -11.22
N GLU A 268 -3.32 -4.18 -10.91
CA GLU A 268 -2.24 -4.88 -11.58
C GLU A 268 -2.75 -6.20 -12.16
N GLN A 269 -2.55 -6.40 -13.46
CA GLN A 269 -2.83 -7.68 -14.11
C GLN A 269 -1.54 -8.49 -14.21
N VAL A 270 -1.60 -9.72 -13.73
CA VAL A 270 -0.49 -10.66 -13.74
C VAL A 270 -0.84 -11.83 -14.65
N CYS A 271 0.04 -12.15 -15.59
CA CYS A 271 -0.10 -13.29 -16.51
C CYS A 271 1.10 -14.21 -16.32
N ILE A 272 0.85 -15.43 -15.82
CA ILE A 272 1.90 -16.41 -15.51
C ILE A 272 1.78 -17.57 -16.49
N ASN A 273 2.87 -17.94 -17.14
CA ASN A 273 2.88 -19.15 -17.96
C ASN A 273 2.88 -20.37 -17.04
N LEU A 274 2.00 -21.34 -17.29
CA LEU A 274 1.85 -22.48 -16.38
C LEU A 274 3.17 -23.28 -16.25
N ASN A 275 3.94 -23.37 -17.34
CA ASN A 275 5.20 -24.11 -17.39
C ASN A 275 6.34 -23.49 -16.56
N THR A 276 6.16 -22.30 -15.98
CA THR A 276 7.15 -21.68 -15.07
C THR A 276 6.85 -21.96 -13.60
N LEU A 277 5.79 -22.72 -13.29
CA LEU A 277 5.39 -23.04 -11.92
C LEU A 277 5.76 -24.48 -11.55
N ASP A 278 6.55 -24.62 -10.49
CA ASP A 278 6.75 -25.87 -9.76
C ASP A 278 5.38 -26.28 -9.18
N SER A 279 4.91 -27.51 -9.43
CA SER A 279 3.54 -28.01 -9.13
C SER A 279 2.43 -27.74 -10.16
N SER A 280 2.74 -27.22 -11.34
CA SER A 280 1.75 -27.02 -12.41
C SER A 280 0.97 -28.28 -12.82
N GLU A 281 1.56 -29.47 -12.71
CA GLU A 281 0.90 -30.74 -13.06
C GLU A 281 -0.33 -31.05 -12.19
N GLU A 282 -0.43 -30.50 -10.98
CA GLU A 282 -1.56 -30.71 -10.07
C GLU A 282 -2.83 -29.99 -10.50
N PHE A 283 -2.71 -28.96 -11.34
CA PHE A 283 -3.83 -28.11 -11.80
C PHE A 283 -3.68 -27.73 -13.28
N ASN A 284 -3.14 -28.63 -14.12
CA ASN A 284 -2.84 -28.33 -15.53
C ASN A 284 -4.04 -28.40 -16.50
N LYS A 285 -5.23 -28.72 -16.01
CA LYS A 285 -6.47 -28.84 -16.80
C LYS A 285 -7.46 -27.76 -16.41
N GLY A 286 -8.19 -27.26 -17.40
CA GLY A 286 -9.32 -26.37 -17.21
C GLY A 286 -10.47 -26.74 -18.14
N LEU A 287 -11.60 -26.11 -17.91
CA LEU A 287 -12.84 -26.29 -18.64
C LEU A 287 -13.24 -24.99 -19.33
N GLU A 288 -13.74 -25.13 -20.55
CA GLU A 288 -14.53 -24.12 -21.22
C GLU A 288 -16.00 -24.33 -20.83
N PHE A 289 -16.69 -23.25 -20.51
CA PHE A 289 -18.11 -23.22 -20.16
C PHE A 289 -18.88 -22.28 -21.09
N MET A 290 -20.11 -22.65 -21.41
CA MET A 290 -21.06 -21.84 -22.18
C MET A 290 -22.48 -22.22 -21.77
N ASP A 291 -23.36 -21.23 -21.60
CA ASP A 291 -24.76 -21.41 -21.21
C ASP A 291 -24.91 -22.29 -19.95
N GLY A 292 -24.01 -22.11 -18.98
CA GLY A 292 -23.99 -22.86 -17.73
C GLY A 292 -23.42 -24.28 -17.81
N ASN A 293 -22.99 -24.73 -18.99
CA ASN A 293 -22.57 -26.12 -19.21
C ASN A 293 -21.09 -26.21 -19.59
N PRO A 294 -20.34 -27.22 -19.09
CA PRO A 294 -18.99 -27.48 -19.55
C PRO A 294 -19.03 -28.01 -20.98
N ILE A 295 -18.29 -27.37 -21.89
CA ILE A 295 -18.27 -27.76 -23.31
C ILE A 295 -16.98 -28.51 -23.68
N ARG A 296 -15.85 -28.20 -23.04
CA ARG A 296 -14.56 -28.79 -23.40
C ARG A 296 -13.54 -28.70 -22.29
N GLN A 297 -12.82 -29.80 -22.05
CA GLN A 297 -11.62 -29.80 -21.21
C GLN A 297 -10.37 -29.55 -22.05
N ARG A 298 -9.49 -28.64 -21.61
CA ARG A 298 -8.23 -28.30 -22.28
C ARG A 298 -7.11 -28.10 -21.27
N ARG A 299 -5.86 -28.14 -21.75
CA ARG A 299 -4.71 -27.81 -20.92
C ARG A 299 -4.64 -26.31 -20.67
N ILE A 300 -4.30 -25.94 -19.45
CA ILE A 300 -4.04 -24.56 -19.07
C ILE A 300 -2.69 -24.15 -19.65
N ARG A 301 -2.67 -23.01 -20.33
CA ARG A 301 -1.46 -22.38 -20.89
C ARG A 301 -0.93 -21.31 -19.94
N GLN A 302 -1.82 -20.45 -19.46
CA GLN A 302 -1.49 -19.31 -18.60
C GLN A 302 -2.52 -19.17 -17.49
N LEU A 303 -2.08 -18.63 -16.37
CA LEU A 303 -2.91 -18.15 -15.29
C LEU A 303 -2.98 -16.63 -15.38
N VAL A 304 -4.18 -16.05 -15.24
CA VAL A 304 -4.37 -14.61 -15.24
C VAL A 304 -5.04 -14.19 -13.94
N LEU A 305 -4.39 -13.26 -13.23
CA LEU A 305 -4.91 -12.66 -11.99
C LEU A 305 -5.01 -11.15 -12.18
N VAL A 306 -6.07 -10.55 -11.63
CA VAL A 306 -6.17 -9.09 -11.49
C VAL A 306 -6.15 -8.76 -10.00
N LEU A 307 -5.08 -8.13 -9.57
CA LEU A 307 -4.82 -7.79 -8.17
C LEU A 307 -5.16 -6.32 -7.93
N ARG A 308 -5.79 -6.04 -6.78
CA ARG A 308 -6.09 -4.69 -6.30
C ARG A 308 -6.00 -4.63 -4.78
N HIS A 309 -6.37 -3.49 -4.22
CA HIS A 309 -6.75 -3.35 -2.82
C HIS A 309 -8.26 -3.59 -2.65
N GLN A 310 -8.65 -4.18 -1.53
CA GLN A 310 -10.06 -4.24 -1.15
C GLN A 310 -10.55 -2.86 -0.70
N GLN A 311 -11.84 -2.60 -0.84
CA GLN A 311 -12.47 -1.38 -0.33
C GLN A 311 -12.12 -1.17 1.16
N ASP A 312 -11.79 0.07 1.51
CA ASP A 312 -11.38 0.50 2.85
C ASP A 312 -10.10 -0.16 3.40
N LYS A 313 -9.40 -0.98 2.60
CA LYS A 313 -8.17 -1.69 2.97
C LYS A 313 -6.92 -1.20 2.23
N TYR A 314 -7.07 -0.25 1.31
CA TYR A 314 -5.97 0.34 0.55
C TYR A 314 -4.81 0.84 1.45
N ASN A 315 -5.17 1.43 2.59
CA ASN A 315 -4.23 1.96 3.58
C ASN A 315 -3.99 1.03 4.77
N ASP A 316 -4.50 -0.21 4.76
CA ASP A 316 -4.32 -1.17 5.85
C ASP A 316 -3.00 -1.93 5.65
N PRO A 317 -1.92 -1.63 6.41
CA PRO A 317 -0.60 -2.24 6.20
C PRO A 317 -0.59 -3.77 6.41
N GLU A 318 -1.63 -4.33 7.00
CA GLU A 318 -1.78 -5.76 7.22
C GLU A 318 -2.84 -6.39 6.28
N GLY A 319 -3.40 -5.60 5.37
CA GLY A 319 -4.45 -5.96 4.42
C GLY A 319 -4.04 -7.12 3.50
N ALA A 320 -4.93 -8.07 3.29
CA ALA A 320 -4.71 -9.06 2.25
C ALA A 320 -4.78 -8.39 0.87
N VAL A 321 -3.99 -8.88 -0.10
CA VAL A 321 -4.20 -8.53 -1.50
C VAL A 321 -5.61 -8.93 -1.91
N PHE A 322 -6.30 -8.08 -2.65
CA PHE A 322 -7.62 -8.38 -3.20
C PHE A 322 -7.47 -8.97 -4.61
N VAL A 323 -8.11 -10.11 -4.84
CA VAL A 323 -8.14 -10.77 -6.15
C VAL A 323 -9.48 -10.46 -6.81
N GLN A 324 -9.48 -9.51 -7.75
CA GLN A 324 -10.71 -9.15 -8.46
C GLN A 324 -11.20 -10.29 -9.35
N THR A 325 -10.29 -10.93 -10.08
CA THR A 325 -10.61 -12.11 -10.89
C THR A 325 -9.37 -12.97 -11.05
N PHE A 326 -9.59 -14.28 -11.19
CA PHE A 326 -8.54 -15.26 -11.37
C PHE A 326 -9.01 -16.39 -12.28
N TYR A 327 -8.46 -16.49 -13.48
CA TYR A 327 -8.93 -17.45 -14.48
C TYR A 327 -7.79 -18.07 -15.30
N PRO A 328 -7.99 -19.30 -15.81
CA PRO A 328 -7.03 -19.93 -16.69
C PRO A 328 -7.26 -19.50 -18.15
N LYS A 329 -6.19 -19.27 -18.90
CA LYS A 329 -6.21 -19.28 -20.37
C LYS A 329 -5.83 -20.68 -20.85
N LEU A 330 -6.70 -21.26 -21.65
CA LEU A 330 -6.52 -22.60 -22.19
C LEU A 330 -5.80 -22.55 -23.54
N TYR A 331 -5.03 -23.60 -23.86
CA TYR A 331 -4.58 -23.86 -25.24
C TYR A 331 -5.76 -24.00 -26.15
#